data_AF-A0A453BV10-F1
#
_entry.id   AF-A0A453BV10-F1
#
_cell.length_a   1.000
_cell.length_b   1.000
_cell.length_c   1.000
_cell.angle_alpha   90.00
_cell.angle_beta   90.00
_cell.angle_gamma   90.00
#
_symmetry.space_group_name_H-M   'P 1'
#
loop_
_entity.id
_entity.type
_entity.pdbx_description
1 polymer ?
#
loop_
_entity_poly.entity_id
_entity_poly.type
_entity_poly.pdbx_seq_one_letter_code
_entity_poly.pdbx_strand_id
1 'polypeptide(L)'
;MRHMLEKLRENHHLKHGGRMQFGLFLKGAGLKLEDALTFWRSEFSQKVGSERFDKEYAYSIRHNYGKEGKRTVSPLFYVHNLILVTLAFLMEN
;
A
#
# COMPACT_ATOMS: atom_id res chain seq x y z
N MET A 1 -10.62 0.85 -7.44
CA MET A 1 -9.52 0.16 -6.66
C MET A 1 -9.63 -1.36 -6.55
N ARG A 2 -10.79 -1.94 -6.89
CA ARG A 2 -11.10 -3.38 -6.81
C ARG A 2 -10.11 -4.29 -7.56
N HIS A 3 -9.76 -3.93 -8.78
CA HIS A 3 -8.79 -4.66 -9.62
C HIS A 3 -7.43 -4.92 -8.95
N MET A 4 -6.93 -3.97 -8.16
CA MET A 4 -5.65 -4.16 -7.46
C MET A 4 -5.78 -5.14 -6.29
N LEU A 5 -6.92 -5.14 -5.61
CA LEU A 5 -7.21 -6.11 -4.55
C LEU A 5 -7.35 -7.52 -5.14
N GLU A 6 -8.01 -7.66 -6.29
CA GLU A 6 -8.12 -8.94 -7.02
C GLU A 6 -6.74 -9.44 -7.41
N LYS A 7 -5.92 -8.62 -8.08
CA LYS A 7 -4.54 -8.98 -8.44
C LYS A 7 -3.68 -9.32 -7.22
N LEU A 8 -3.86 -8.62 -6.11
CA LEU A 8 -3.15 -8.91 -4.86
C LEU A 8 -3.54 -10.29 -4.33
N ARG A 9 -4.83 -10.60 -4.28
CA ARG A 9 -5.34 -11.89 -3.81
C ARG A 9 -4.97 -13.05 -4.74
N GLU A 10 -4.92 -12.82 -6.04
CA GLU A 10 -4.52 -13.84 -7.01
C GLU A 10 -3.01 -14.12 -6.97
N ASN A 11 -2.19 -13.07 -6.89
CA ASN A 11 -0.74 -13.20 -7.02
C ASN A 11 0.00 -13.29 -5.69
N HIS A 12 -0.69 -13.00 -4.58
CA HIS A 12 -0.12 -12.81 -3.24
C HIS A 12 1.08 -11.85 -3.23
N HIS A 13 1.07 -10.89 -4.17
CA HIS A 13 2.15 -9.94 -4.37
C HIS A 13 1.69 -8.79 -5.26
N LEU A 14 2.31 -7.62 -5.07
CA LEU A 14 2.22 -6.49 -5.98
C LEU A 14 3.63 -5.95 -6.27
N LYS A 15 3.83 -5.51 -7.52
CA LYS A 15 5.02 -4.77 -7.93
C LYS A 15 5.11 -3.43 -7.17
N HIS A 16 6.29 -2.82 -7.16
CA HIS A 16 6.58 -1.60 -6.38
C HIS A 16 5.51 -0.50 -6.56
N GLY A 17 5.17 -0.13 -7.80
CA GLY A 17 4.14 0.87 -8.06
C GLY A 17 2.76 0.51 -7.52
N GLY A 18 2.35 -0.76 -7.65
CA GLY A 18 1.08 -1.26 -7.11
C GLY A 18 1.03 -1.21 -5.58
N ARG A 19 2.14 -1.54 -4.90
CA ARG A 19 2.24 -1.42 -3.43
C ARG A 19 2.11 0.03 -2.97
N MET A 20 2.75 0.96 -3.69
CA MET A 20 2.66 2.38 -3.37
C MET A 20 1.24 2.92 -3.55
N GLN A 21 0.62 2.67 -4.72
CA GLN A 21 -0.71 3.17 -5.04
C GLN A 21 -1.77 2.58 -4.11
N PHE A 22 -1.79 1.25 -3.94
CA PHE A 22 -2.77 0.59 -3.08
C PHE A 22 -2.53 0.88 -1.60
N GLY A 23 -1.26 0.92 -1.14
CA GLY A 23 -0.92 1.24 0.24
C GLY A 23 -1.31 2.66 0.65
N LEU A 24 -1.12 3.65 -0.23
CA LEU A 24 -1.54 5.03 0.02
C LEU A 24 -3.06 5.18 0.02
N PHE A 25 -3.76 4.43 -0.83
CA PHE A 25 -5.23 4.39 -0.81
C PHE A 25 -5.78 3.81 0.49
N LEU A 26 -5.24 2.68 0.95
CA LEU A 26 -5.64 2.09 2.23
C LEU A 26 -5.40 3.06 3.39
N LYS A 27 -4.24 3.74 3.39
CA LYS A 27 -3.93 4.80 4.36
C LYS A 27 -4.94 5.95 4.28
N GLY A 28 -5.27 6.43 3.07
CA GLY A 28 -6.24 7.49 2.85
C GLY A 28 -7.66 7.12 3.26
N ALA A 29 -8.02 5.83 3.14
CA ALA A 29 -9.27 5.26 3.61
C ALA A 29 -9.31 5.06 5.14
N GLY A 30 -8.22 5.36 5.86
CA GLY A 30 -8.17 5.32 7.32
C GLY A 30 -7.60 4.02 7.92
N LEU A 31 -7.03 3.12 7.11
CA LEU A 31 -6.35 1.94 7.63
C LEU A 31 -5.15 2.37 8.49
N LYS A 32 -5.08 1.87 9.73
CA LYS A 32 -3.97 2.19 10.63
C LYS A 32 -2.73 1.38 10.27
N LEU A 33 -1.56 1.84 10.71
CA LEU A 33 -0.29 1.17 10.41
C LEU A 33 -0.28 -0.30 10.85
N GLU A 34 -0.71 -0.62 12.07
CA GLU A 34 -0.70 -1.99 12.59
C GLU A 34 -1.60 -2.91 11.75
N ASP A 35 -2.78 -2.41 11.36
CA ASP A 35 -3.72 -3.12 10.51
C ASP A 35 -3.15 -3.27 9.09
N ALA A 36 -2.46 -2.26 8.57
CA ALA A 36 -1.80 -2.32 7.28
C ALA A 36 -0.65 -3.34 7.27
N LEU A 37 0.19 -3.37 8.31
CA LEU A 37 1.25 -4.37 8.44
C LEU A 37 0.65 -5.78 8.49
N THR A 38 -0.42 -5.98 9.26
CA THR A 38 -1.13 -7.26 9.36
C THR A 38 -1.70 -7.67 8.00
N PHE A 39 -2.38 -6.76 7.31
CA PHE A 39 -2.96 -6.98 5.99
C PHE A 39 -1.91 -7.34 4.94
N TRP A 40 -0.85 -6.54 4.80
CA TRP A 40 0.19 -6.80 3.81
C TRP A 40 0.94 -8.09 4.14
N ARG A 41 1.16 -8.38 5.44
CA ARG A 41 1.78 -9.64 5.88
C ARG A 41 0.93 -10.84 5.50
N SER A 42 -0.38 -10.83 5.79
CA SER A 42 -1.27 -11.97 5.50
C SER A 42 -1.38 -12.28 4.00
N GLU A 43 -1.34 -11.24 3.16
CA GLU A 43 -1.37 -11.43 1.70
C GLU A 43 0.00 -11.90 1.18
N PHE A 44 1.09 -11.24 1.57
CA PHE A 44 2.42 -11.53 1.01
C PHE A 44 3.03 -12.81 1.57
N SER A 45 2.74 -13.18 2.82
CA SER A 45 3.32 -14.38 3.44
C SER A 45 2.97 -15.65 2.68
N GLN A 46 1.85 -15.68 1.96
CA GLN A 46 1.42 -16.82 1.14
C GLN A 46 2.40 -17.13 0.00
N LYS A 47 3.20 -16.15 -0.45
CA LYS A 47 4.16 -16.34 -1.55
C LYS A 47 5.62 -16.07 -1.16
N VAL A 48 5.88 -15.02 -0.38
CA VAL A 48 7.26 -14.66 0.01
C VAL A 48 7.67 -15.23 1.36
N GLY A 49 6.71 -15.67 2.19
CA GLY A 49 6.95 -16.10 3.57
C GLY A 49 7.04 -14.94 4.56
N SER A 50 6.64 -15.20 5.80
CA SER A 50 6.53 -14.18 6.86
C SER A 50 7.86 -13.52 7.23
N GLU A 51 8.95 -14.29 7.31
CA GLU A 51 10.26 -13.75 7.68
C GLU A 51 10.81 -12.81 6.59
N ARG A 52 10.64 -13.21 5.33
CA ARG A 52 11.05 -12.41 4.18
C ARG A 52 10.20 -11.14 4.05
N PHE A 53 8.90 -11.24 4.37
CA PHE A 53 8.03 -10.06 4.44
C PHE A 53 8.58 -9.00 5.39
N ASP A 54 8.91 -9.41 6.62
CA ASP A 54 9.40 -8.50 7.65
C ASP A 54 10.72 -7.81 7.23
N LYS A 55 11.62 -8.54 6.56
CA LYS A 55 12.91 -8.01 6.07
C LYS A 55 12.77 -7.08 4.86
N GLU A 56 11.94 -7.43 3.88
CA GLU A 56 11.92 -6.75 2.58
C GLU A 56 10.81 -5.68 2.46
N TYR A 57 9.71 -5.79 3.19
CA TYR A 57 8.51 -4.99 2.94
C TYR A 57 8.05 -4.16 4.13
N ALA A 58 8.19 -4.65 5.37
CA ALA A 58 7.66 -3.97 6.56
C ALA A 58 8.24 -2.55 6.75
N TYR A 59 9.54 -2.37 6.48
CA TYR A 59 10.20 -1.05 6.52
C TYR A 59 9.50 -0.05 5.57
N SER A 60 9.26 -0.44 4.32
CA SER A 60 8.64 0.44 3.32
C SER A 60 7.22 0.88 3.72
N ILE A 61 6.47 0.00 4.39
CA ILE A 61 5.14 0.30 4.90
C ILE A 61 5.25 1.30 6.06
N ARG A 62 6.13 1.07 7.04
CA ARG A 62 6.33 2.00 8.17
C ARG A 62 6.79 3.38 7.71
N HIS A 63 7.66 3.43 6.70
CA HIS A 63 8.08 4.67 6.05
C HIS A 63 6.90 5.41 5.42
N ASN A 64 6.00 4.73 4.70
CA ASN A 64 4.81 5.35 4.11
C ASN A 64 3.82 5.93 5.15
N TYR A 65 3.84 5.40 6.38
CA TYR A 65 3.10 5.93 7.52
C TYR A 65 3.87 6.98 8.34
N GLY A 66 5.09 7.34 7.93
CA GLY A 66 5.91 8.36 8.59
C GLY A 66 6.48 7.92 9.95
N LYS A 67 6.61 6.61 10.18
CA LYS A 67 7.18 6.04 11.42
C LYS A 67 8.67 5.73 11.30
N GLU A 68 9.26 5.83 10.12
CA GLU A 68 10.69 5.60 9.86
C GLU A 68 11.25 6.62 8.86
N GLY A 69 12.54 6.99 8.98
CA GLY A 69 13.26 7.90 8.07
C GLY A 69 13.03 9.41 8.31
N LYS A 70 13.68 10.26 7.48
CA LYS A 70 13.29 11.69 7.35
C LYS A 70 11.86 11.70 6.82
N ARG A 71 10.97 12.48 7.45
CA ARG A 71 9.55 12.66 7.09
C ARG A 71 9.40 13.38 5.75
N THR A 72 10.02 12.86 4.70
CA THR A 72 9.94 13.36 3.34
C THR A 72 8.59 12.91 2.81
N VAL A 73 7.58 13.72 3.10
CA VAL A 73 6.29 13.65 2.42
C VAL A 73 6.56 14.11 1.00
N SER A 74 6.94 13.20 0.09
CA SER A 74 7.21 13.55 -1.31
C SER A 74 5.92 14.14 -1.92
N PRO A 75 5.84 15.46 -2.14
CA PRO A 75 4.56 16.11 -2.45
C PRO A 75 4.00 15.62 -3.79
N LEU A 76 4.89 15.38 -4.78
CA LEU A 76 4.53 14.88 -6.11
C LEU A 76 3.74 13.56 -6.08
N PHE A 77 4.04 12.66 -5.13
CA PHE A 77 3.31 11.39 -5.02
C PHE A 77 1.92 11.58 -4.42
N TYR A 78 1.73 12.55 -3.54
CA TYR A 78 0.42 12.82 -2.94
C TYR A 78 -0.51 13.54 -3.91
N VAL A 79 -0.07 14.56 -4.64
CA VAL A 79 -0.95 15.26 -5.61
C VAL A 79 -1.38 14.35 -6.75
N HIS A 80 -0.47 13.56 -7.31
CA HIS A 80 -0.81 12.62 -8.39
C HIS A 80 -1.78 11.52 -7.90
N ASN A 81 -1.55 10.93 -6.71
CA ASN A 81 -2.46 9.93 -6.17
C ASN A 81 -3.78 10.51 -5.69
N LEU A 82 -3.81 11.74 -5.14
CA LEU A 82 -5.05 12.38 -4.72
C LEU A 82 -5.95 12.63 -5.91
N ILE A 83 -5.40 13.16 -7.02
CA ILE A 83 -6.13 13.37 -8.28
C ILE A 83 -6.62 12.03 -8.86
N LEU A 84 -5.82 10.98 -8.83
CA LEU A 84 -6.24 9.66 -9.31
C LEU A 84 -7.30 9.01 -8.41
N VAL A 85 -7.24 9.22 -7.09
CA VAL A 85 -8.24 8.70 -6.14
C VAL A 85 -9.57 9.44 -6.30
N THR A 86 -9.56 10.77 -6.46
CA THR A 86 -10.80 11.51 -6.78
C THR A 86 -11.35 11.14 -8.14
N LEU A 87 -10.52 11.02 -9.18
CA LEU A 87 -10.98 10.59 -10.50
C LEU A 87 -11.53 9.15 -10.49
N ALA A 88 -10.90 8.22 -9.77
CA ALA A 88 -11.40 6.85 -9.64
C ALA A 88 -12.74 6.79 -8.90
N PHE A 89 -12.94 7.64 -7.88
CA PHE A 89 -14.22 7.73 -7.17
C PHE A 89 -15.32 8.37 -8.03
N LEU A 90 -14.95 9.31 -8.90
CA LEU A 90 -15.88 9.96 -9.85
C LEU A 90 -16.23 9.09 -11.06
N MET A 91 -15.36 8.16 -11.45
CA MET A 91 -15.59 7.24 -12.58
C MET A 91 -16.37 5.97 -12.20
N GLU A 92 -16.56 5.70 -10.90
CA GLU A 92 -17.30 4.55 -10.39
C GLU A 92 -18.78 4.90 -10.05
N ASN A 93 -19.30 6.07 -10.46
CA ASN A 93 -20.68 6.55 -10.26
C ASN A 93 -21.31 7.05 -11.57
#